data_AF-A0A502MRU0-F1
#
_entry.id   AF-A0A502MRU0-F1
#
_cell.length_a   1.000
_cell.length_b   1.000
_cell.length_c   1.000
_cell.angle_alpha   90.00
_cell.angle_beta   90.00
_cell.angle_gamma   90.00
#
_symmetry.space_group_name_H-M   'P 1'
#
loop_
_entity.id
_entity.type
_entity.pdbx_description
1 polymer ?
#
loop_
_entity_poly.entity_id
_entity_poly.type
_entity_poly.pdbx_seq_one_letter_code
_entity_poly.pdbx_strand_id
1 'polypeptide(L)' 'MKSLSDTSLFKPVPSRTEAKTDMTSRVARQIVDLEATAREAKTKRLRAARLAQEADAPAPPPKKSVPKRSKKA' A
#
# COMPACT_ATOMS: atom_id res chain seq x y z
N MET A 1 -4.51 -45.10 -17.10
CA MET A 1 -3.43 -44.31 -17.73
C MET A 1 -3.79 -42.83 -17.59
N LYS A 2 -2.85 -41.94 -17.22
CA LYS A 2 -3.10 -40.49 -17.25
C LYS A 2 -3.14 -40.05 -18.71
N SER A 3 -4.28 -39.52 -19.19
CA SER A 3 -4.38 -38.91 -20.51
C SER A 3 -3.61 -37.59 -20.50
N LEU A 4 -2.63 -37.46 -21.39
CA LEU A 4 -1.94 -36.19 -21.62
C LEU A 4 -2.87 -35.31 -22.45
N SER A 5 -3.20 -34.12 -21.93
CA SER A 5 -4.02 -33.15 -22.64
C SER A 5 -3.26 -32.62 -23.87
N ASP A 6 -3.87 -32.73 -25.06
CA ASP A 6 -3.27 -32.41 -26.37
C ASP A 6 -2.69 -30.99 -26.46
N THR A 7 -3.18 -30.07 -25.64
CA THR A 7 -2.75 -28.67 -25.57
C THR A 7 -1.35 -28.47 -25.00
N SER A 8 -0.77 -29.47 -24.33
CA SER A 8 0.57 -29.43 -23.77
C SER A 8 1.65 -29.91 -24.74
N LEU A 9 1.31 -30.69 -25.77
CA LEU A 9 2.31 -31.40 -26.59
C LEU A 9 3.05 -30.49 -27.57
N PHE A 10 2.46 -29.37 -27.97
CA PHE A 10 3.01 -28.46 -28.99
C PHE A 10 3.53 -27.14 -28.43
N LYS A 11 3.58 -26.98 -27.10
CA LYS A 11 4.09 -25.73 -26.53
C LYS A 11 5.62 -25.69 -26.66
N PRO A 12 6.20 -24.63 -27.24
CA PRO A 12 7.65 -24.50 -27.30
C PRO A 12 8.21 -24.49 -25.88
N VAL A 13 9.18 -25.36 -25.63
CA VAL A 13 9.89 -25.40 -24.35
C VAL A 13 10.70 -24.11 -24.27
N PRO A 14 10.45 -23.25 -23.26
CA PRO A 14 11.21 -22.01 -23.13
C PRO A 14 12.68 -22.36 -22.94
N SER A 15 13.55 -21.60 -23.61
CA SER A 15 14.97 -21.72 -23.42
C SER A 15 15.33 -21.48 -21.95
N ARG A 16 16.46 -22.02 -21.49
CA ARG A 16 16.92 -21.84 -20.10
C ARG A 16 17.06 -20.35 -19.73
N THR A 17 17.35 -19.50 -20.71
CA THR A 17 17.44 -18.05 -20.53
C THR A 17 16.06 -17.42 -20.30
N GLU A 18 15.06 -17.78 -21.10
CA GLU A 18 13.67 -17.31 -20.96
C GLU A 18 13.03 -17.78 -19.65
N ALA A 19 13.33 -19.01 -19.21
CA ALA A 19 12.83 -19.51 -17.92
C ALA A 19 13.39 -18.70 -16.73
N LYS A 20 14.67 -18.31 -16.79
CA LYS A 20 15.31 -17.50 -15.75
C LYS A 20 14.76 -16.07 -15.73
N THR A 21 14.53 -15.46 -16.89
CA THR A 21 13.98 -14.10 -16.96
C THR A 21 12.56 -14.06 -16.41
N ASP A 22 11.71 -15.03 -16.76
CA ASP A 22 10.35 -15.14 -16.21
C ASP A 22 10.36 -15.32 -14.68
N MET A 23 11.25 -16.17 -14.15
CA MET A 23 11.43 -16.30 -12.69
C MET A 23 11.78 -14.95 -12.04
N THR A 24 12.77 -14.24 -12.57
CA THR A 24 13.16 -12.92 -12.04
C THR A 24 12.01 -11.92 -12.12
N SER A 25 11.28 -11.87 -13.23
CA SER A 25 10.11 -10.98 -13.39
C SER A 25 8.97 -11.32 -12.42
N ARG A 26 8.77 -12.60 -12.10
CA ARG A 26 7.79 -13.02 -11.07
C ARG A 26 8.23 -12.60 -9.68
N VAL A 27 9.48 -12.85 -9.33
CA VAL A 27 10.04 -12.47 -8.01
C VAL A 27 10.01 -10.96 -7.82
N ALA A 28 10.39 -10.18 -8.83
CA ALA A 28 10.35 -8.71 -8.77
C ALA A 28 8.94 -8.18 -8.49
N ARG A 29 7.92 -8.74 -9.17
CA ARG A 29 6.51 -8.39 -8.92
C ARG A 29 6.08 -8.75 -7.51
N GLN A 30 6.41 -9.96 -7.04
CA GLN A 30 6.11 -10.39 -5.68
C GLN A 30 6.73 -9.48 -4.62
N ILE A 31 7.97 -9.02 -4.80
CA ILE A 31 8.61 -8.07 -3.88
C ILE A 31 7.81 -6.77 -3.80
N VAL A 32 7.45 -6.20 -4.95
CA VAL A 32 6.68 -4.94 -5.01
C VAL A 32 5.32 -5.09 -4.33
N ASP A 33 4.62 -6.21 -4.56
CA ASP A 33 3.32 -6.47 -3.97
C ASP A 33 3.41 -6.63 -2.44
N LEU A 34 4.42 -7.36 -1.94
CA LEU A 34 4.67 -7.52 -0.51
C LEU A 34 4.98 -6.18 0.18
N GLU A 35 5.78 -5.33 -0.46
CA GLU A 35 6.09 -4.00 0.06
C GLU A 35 4.86 -3.09 0.06
N ALA A 36 4.03 -3.14 -0.99
CA ALA A 36 2.79 -2.37 -1.06
C ALA A 36 1.82 -2.78 0.06
N THR A 37 1.60 -4.08 0.25
CA THR A 37 0.72 -4.60 1.31
C THR A 37 1.23 -4.23 2.71
N ALA A 38 2.55 -4.30 2.96
CA ALA A 38 3.15 -3.87 4.22
C ALA A 38 2.94 -2.38 4.49
N ARG A 39 3.13 -1.52 3.47
CA ARG A 39 2.89 -0.07 3.57
C ARG A 39 1.42 0.26 3.84
N GLU A 40 0.50 -0.43 3.18
CA GLU A 40 -0.94 -0.26 3.41
C GLU A 40 -1.34 -0.69 4.82
N ALA A 41 -0.86 -1.83 5.30
CA ALA A 41 -1.15 -2.32 6.64
C ALA A 41 -0.67 -1.33 7.71
N LYS A 42 0.55 -0.79 7.56
CA LYS A 42 1.08 0.25 8.45
C LYS A 42 0.21 1.49 8.43
N THR A 43 -0.16 1.97 7.23
CA THR A 43 -1.00 3.16 7.08
C THR A 43 -2.38 2.98 7.71
N LYS A 44 -3.01 1.82 7.51
CA LYS A 44 -4.29 1.47 8.14
C LYS A 44 -4.18 1.48 9.67
N ARG A 45 -3.13 0.88 10.24
CA ARG A 45 -2.86 0.89 11.68
C ARG A 45 -2.68 2.31 12.23
N LEU A 46 -1.88 3.14 11.58
CA LEU A 46 -1.63 4.51 12.02
C LEU A 46 -2.88 5.39 11.89
N ARG A 47 -3.66 5.21 10.83
CA ARG A 47 -4.93 5.92 10.64
C ARG A 47 -5.93 5.55 11.74
N ALA A 48 -6.05 4.27 12.07
CA ALA A 48 -6.91 3.82 13.17
C ALA A 48 -6.47 4.43 14.51
N ALA A 49 -5.16 4.44 14.79
CA ALA A 49 -4.62 5.05 16.00
C ALA A 49 -4.88 6.57 16.06
N ARG A 50 -4.73 7.29 14.95
CA ARG A 50 -5.06 8.72 14.87
C ARG A 50 -6.54 8.97 15.16
N LEU A 51 -7.44 8.19 14.55
CA LEU A 51 -8.87 8.36 14.75
C LEU A 51 -9.31 8.09 16.19
N ALA A 52 -8.69 7.11 16.87
CA ALA A 52 -8.90 6.88 18.29
C ALA A 52 -8.42 8.07 19.14
N GLN A 53 -7.24 8.62 18.84
CA GLN A 53 -6.73 9.81 19.53
C GLN A 53 -7.60 11.04 19.31
N GLU A 54 -8.15 11.23 18.11
CA GLU A 54 -9.06 12.33 17.81
C GLU A 54 -10.41 12.18 18.54
N ALA A 55 -10.90 10.95 18.71
CA ALA A 55 -12.11 10.68 19.48
C ALA A 55 -11.94 11.00 20.98
N ASP A 56 -10.75 10.76 21.53
CA ASP A 56 -10.41 11.04 22.93
C ASP A 56 -9.90 12.47 23.17
N ALA A 57 -9.68 13.26 22.12
CA ALA A 57 -9.11 14.60 22.25
C ALA A 57 -10.14 15.60 22.83
N PRO A 58 -9.82 16.30 23.94
CA PRO A 58 -10.68 17.33 24.48
C PRO A 58 -10.80 18.51 23.51
N ALA A 59 -12.01 19.07 23.41
CA ALA A 59 -12.29 20.19 22.52
C ALA A 59 -11.30 21.36 22.77
N PRO A 60 -10.71 21.95 21.71
CA PRO A 60 -9.74 23.01 21.88
C PRO A 60 -10.36 24.20 22.63
N PRO A 61 -9.61 24.83 23.55
CA PRO A 61 -10.14 25.93 24.34
C PRO A 61 -10.55 27.08 23.43
N PRO A 62 -11.66 27.79 23.73
CA PRO A 62 -12.17 28.86 22.89
C PRO A 62 -11.09 29.92 22.69
N LYS A 63 -10.78 30.22 21.43
CA LYS A 63 -9.79 31.24 21.05
C LYS A 63 -10.26 32.59 21.60
N LYS A 64 -9.52 33.14 22.56
CA LYS A 64 -9.77 34.50 23.07
C LYS A 64 -9.57 35.48 21.91
N SER A 65 -10.64 36.15 21.49
CA SER A 65 -10.59 37.20 20.48
C SER A 65 -9.70 38.34 20.98
N VAL A 66 -8.60 38.61 20.28
CA VAL A 66 -7.72 39.74 20.61
C VAL A 66 -8.47 41.02 20.22
N PRO A 67 -8.69 41.98 21.14
CA PRO A 67 -9.41 43.20 20.82
C PRO A 67 -8.63 44.02 19.79
N LYS A 68 -9.28 44.32 18.66
CA LYS A 68 -8.74 45.13 17.57
C LYS A 68 -8.52 46.55 18.09
N ARG A 69 -7.25 46.93 18.31
CA ARG A 69 -6.86 48.28 18.74
C ARG A 69 -7.34 49.29 17.70
N SER A 70 -8.35 50.09 18.07
CA SER A 70 -8.80 51.22 17.27
C SER A 70 -7.66 52.23 17.14
N LYS A 71 -7.27 52.53 15.89
CA LYS A 71 -6.40 53.68 15.60
C LYS A 71 -7.22 54.93 15.92
N LYS A 72 -6.77 55.73 16.88
CA LYS A 72 -7.32 57.08 17.11
C LYS A 72 -6.93 57.98 15.93
N ALA A 73 -7.90 58.77 15.48
CA ALA A 73 -7.81 59.82 14.47
C ALA A 73 -6.94 60.99 14.96
#